data_AF-A0A970EDG4-F1
#
_entry.id   AF-A0A970EDG4-F1
#
_cell.length_a   1.000
_cell.length_b   1.000
_cell.length_c   1.000
_cell.angle_alpha   90.00
_cell.angle_beta   90.00
_cell.angle_gamma   90.00
#
_symmetry.space_group_name_H-M   'P 1'
#
loop_
_entity.id
_entity.type
_entity.pdbx_description
1 polymer ?
#
loop_
_entity_poly.entity_id
_entity_poly.type
_entity_poly.pdbx_seq_one_letter_code
_entity_poly.pdbx_strand_id
1 'polypeptide(L)' 'MELDAKFEKLIKQQAKYESKNLGLNLLISRLQRRYAANRTPEEMKKCLQEMNAFFSKYFSILGKDIEALKRL' A
#
# COMPACT_ATOMS: atom_id res chain seq x y z
N MET A 1 -6.96 7.89 2.42
CA MET A 1 -6.00 9.04 2.48
C MET A 1 -5.76 9.59 1.08
N GLU A 2 -5.06 10.70 0.88
CA GLU A 2 -4.62 11.19 -0.47
C GLU A 2 -3.62 10.25 -1.19
N LEU A 3 -3.59 8.96 -0.85
CA LEU A 3 -2.73 7.94 -1.43
C LEU A 3 -3.50 6.71 -1.92
N ASP A 4 -4.82 6.64 -1.74
CA ASP A 4 -5.60 5.41 -2.04
C ASP A 4 -5.43 4.96 -3.51
N ALA A 5 -5.39 5.91 -4.45
CA ALA A 5 -5.14 5.62 -5.86
C ALA A 5 -3.72 5.08 -6.12
N LYS A 6 -2.71 5.52 -5.35
CA LYS A 6 -1.32 5.02 -5.46
C LYS A 6 -1.22 3.64 -4.86
N PHE A 7 -1.84 3.45 -3.70
CA PHE A 7 -1.96 2.16 -3.03
C PHE A 7 -2.61 1.11 -3.92
N GLU A 8 -3.70 1.46 -4.60
CA GLU A 8 -4.37 0.57 -5.55
C GLU A 8 -3.43 0.14 -6.69
N LYS A 9 -2.69 1.07 -7.29
CA LYS A 9 -1.69 0.75 -8.32
C LYS A 9 -0.60 -0.21 -7.80
N LEU A 10 -0.14 0.00 -6.57
CA LEU A 10 0.84 -0.90 -5.94
C LEU A 10 0.26 -2.30 -5.69
N ILE A 11 -0.96 -2.40 -5.18
CA ILE A 11 -1.63 -3.68 -4.92
C ILE A 11 -1.90 -4.43 -6.23
N LYS A 12 -2.26 -3.72 -7.29
CA LYS A 12 -2.44 -4.28 -8.64
C LYS A 12 -1.12 -4.59 -9.36
N GLN A 13 0.03 -4.32 -8.74
CA GLN A 13 1.36 -4.42 -9.38
C GLN A 13 1.52 -3.57 -10.65
N GLN A 14 0.72 -2.53 -10.80
CA GLN A 14 0.81 -1.57 -11.91
C GLN A 14 1.91 -0.51 -11.68
N ALA A 15 2.38 -0.40 -10.45
CA ALA A 15 3.53 0.41 -10.09
C ALA A 15 4.42 -0.37 -9.11
N LYS A 16 5.72 -0.11 -9.18
CA LYS A 16 6.70 -0.69 -8.25
C LYS A 16 7.17 0.40 -7.29
N TYR A 17 7.18 0.06 -6.01
CA TYR A 17 7.71 0.90 -4.95
C TYR A 17 8.43 0.02 -3.93
N GLU A 18 9.60 0.47 -3.50
CA GLU A 18 10.39 -0.20 -2.48
C GLU A 18 10.81 0.83 -1.43
N SER A 19 10.39 0.58 -0.19
CA SER A 19 10.67 1.41 0.97
C SER A 19 11.95 0.95 1.66
N LYS A 20 12.59 1.84 2.42
CA LYS A 20 13.62 1.43 3.39
C LYS A 20 13.01 0.75 4.63
N ASN A 21 11.70 0.86 4.82
CA ASN A 21 10.96 0.20 5.88
C ASN A 21 10.57 -1.22 5.44
N LEU A 22 11.22 -2.23 6.03
CA LEU A 22 10.94 -3.64 5.75
C LEU A 22 9.45 -4.00 5.99
N GLY A 23 8.84 -3.47 7.04
CA GLY A 23 7.43 -3.73 7.35
C GLY A 23 6.48 -3.25 6.24
N LEU A 24 6.78 -2.11 5.62
CA LEU A 24 6.01 -1.61 4.48
C LEU A 24 6.19 -2.51 3.24
N ASN A 25 7.41 -2.96 2.93
CA ASN A 25 7.68 -3.86 1.81
C ASN A 25 6.95 -5.21 1.96
N LEU A 26 6.96 -5.76 3.18
CA LEU A 26 6.26 -6.99 3.50
C LEU A 26 4.75 -6.83 3.40
N LEU A 27 4.22 -5.70 3.88
CA LEU A 27 2.79 -5.38 3.75
C LEU A 27 2.38 -5.34 2.27
N ILE A 28 3.08 -4.55 1.44
CA ILE A 28 2.79 -4.42 0.01
C ILE A 28 2.81 -5.80 -0.66
N SER A 29 3.86 -6.60 -0.43
CA SER A 29 3.99 -7.93 -1.02
C SER A 29 2.84 -8.86 -0.62
N ARG A 30 2.43 -8.83 0.66
CA ARG A 30 1.30 -9.62 1.15
C ARG A 30 -0.02 -9.19 0.52
N LEU A 31 -0.28 -7.89 0.42
CA LEU A 31 -1.51 -7.35 -0.18
C LEU A 31 -1.60 -7.65 -1.68
N GLN A 32 -0.49 -7.56 -2.40
CA GLN A 32 -0.40 -7.97 -3.81
C GLN A 32 -0.78 -9.44 -4.00
N ARG A 33 -0.20 -10.35 -3.21
CA ARG A 33 -0.55 -11.79 -3.27
C ARG A 33 -2.03 -12.03 -2.95
N ARG A 34 -2.53 -11.37 -1.90
CA ARG A 34 -3.91 -11.48 -1.44
C ARG A 34 -4.91 -11.04 -2.52
N TYR A 35 -4.69 -9.88 -3.12
CA TYR A 35 -5.53 -9.40 -4.22
C TYR A 35 -5.37 -10.22 -5.50
N ALA A 36 -4.15 -10.69 -5.81
CA ALA A 36 -3.92 -11.54 -6.98
C ALA A 36 -4.70 -12.86 -6.89
N ALA A 37 -4.86 -13.42 -5.68
CA ALA A 37 -5.65 -14.62 -5.44
C ALA A 37 -7.16 -14.38 -5.51
N ASN A 38 -7.64 -13.15 -5.24
CA ASN A 38 -9.06 -12.81 -5.22
C ASN A 38 -9.29 -11.37 -5.71
N ARG A 39 -9.40 -11.19 -7.03
CA ARG A 39 -9.44 -9.88 -7.70
C ARG A 39 -10.83 -9.24 -7.68
N THR A 40 -11.40 -9.03 -6.49
CA THR A 40 -12.72 -8.39 -6.33
C THR A 40 -12.61 -6.96 -5.80
N PRO A 41 -13.60 -6.10 -6.08
CA PRO A 41 -13.66 -4.75 -5.49
C PRO A 41 -13.67 -4.76 -3.96
N GLU A 42 -14.36 -5.73 -3.34
CA GLU A 42 -14.41 -5.88 -1.89
C GLU A 42 -13.05 -6.19 -1.30
N GLU A 43 -12.26 -7.04 -1.97
CA GLU A 43 -10.93 -7.39 -1.51
C GLU A 43 -9.96 -6.22 -1.67
N MET A 44 -10.06 -5.47 -2.78
CA MET A 44 -9.31 -4.23 -2.95
C MET A 44 -9.61 -3.23 -1.81
N LYS A 45 -10.88 -3.05 -1.46
CA LYS A 45 -11.29 -2.18 -0.35
C LYS A 45 -10.65 -2.61 0.97
N LYS A 46 -10.61 -3.91 1.28
CA LYS A 46 -9.92 -4.43 2.48
C LYS A 46 -8.42 -4.16 2.43
N CYS A 47 -7.77 -4.37 1.29
CA CYS A 47 -6.35 -4.07 1.13
C CYS A 47 -6.05 -2.58 1.34
N LEU A 48 -6.88 -1.69 0.80
CA LEU A 48 -6.75 -0.25 1.02
C LEU A 48 -6.97 0.13 2.49
N GLN A 49 -7.95 -0.45 3.17
CA GLN A 49 -8.17 -0.21 4.60
C GLN A 49 -6.97 -0.63 5.44
N GLU A 50 -6.39 -1.80 5.14
CA GLU A 50 -5.20 -2.31 5.83
C GLU A 50 -3.97 -1.43 5.58
N MET A 51 -3.76 -0.98 4.34
CA MET A 51 -2.70 -0.03 4.00
C MET A 51 -2.88 1.29 4.74
N ASN A 52 -4.10 1.83 4.74
CA ASN A 52 -4.41 3.06 5.45
C ASN A 52 -4.15 2.92 6.96
N ALA A 53 -4.60 1.83 7.58
CA ALA A 53 -4.38 1.57 9.01
C ALA A 53 -2.89 1.49 9.36
N PHE A 54 -2.07 0.85 8.52
CA PHE A 54 -0.63 0.79 8.71
C PHE A 54 0.00 2.19 8.66
N PHE A 55 -0.33 2.99 7.64
CA PHE A 55 0.21 4.34 7.49
C PHE A 55 -0.26 5.28 8.60
N SER A 56 -1.50 5.18 9.07
CA SER A 56 -1.98 5.94 10.22
C SER A 56 -1.24 5.55 11.50
N LYS A 57 -1.00 4.26 11.73
CA LYS A 57 -0.29 3.77 12.94
C LYS A 57 1.17 4.19 12.97
N TYR A 58 1.84 4.21 11.82
CA TYR A 58 3.28 4.49 11.69
C TYR A 58 3.57 5.84 11.02
N PHE A 59 2.61 6.77 11.05
CA PHE A 59 2.68 8.05 10.34
C PHE A 59 3.97 8.84 10.65
N SER A 60 4.40 8.86 11.91
CA SER A 60 5.59 9.58 12.37
C SER A 60 6.90 9.10 11.75
N ILE A 61 6.98 7.83 11.33
CA ILE A 61 8.19 7.23 10.75
C ILE A 61 8.10 7.01 9.24
N LEU A 62 6.90 7.11 8.66
CA LEU A 62 6.64 6.89 7.24
C LEU A 62 6.56 8.19 6.42
N GLY A 63 6.89 9.35 7.01
CA GLY A 63 6.80 10.64 6.30
C GLY A 63 7.55 10.67 4.96
N LYS A 64 8.75 10.06 4.89
CA LYS A 64 9.51 9.94 3.64
C LYS A 64 8.82 9.05 2.62
N ASP A 65 8.20 7.97 3.07
CA ASP A 65 7.48 7.05 2.20
C ASP A 65 6.19 7.68 1.65
N ILE A 66 5.46 8.42 2.49
CA ILE A 66 4.28 9.19 2.10
C ILE A 66 4.63 10.17 0.97
N GLU A 67 5.69 10.95 1.13
CA GLU A 67 6.14 11.91 0.11
C GLU A 67 6.62 11.23 -1.17
N ALA A 68 7.30 10.09 -1.07
CA ALA A 68 7.69 9.31 -2.25
C ALA A 68 6.47 8.76 -3.01
N LEU A 69 5.47 8.26 -2.29
CA LEU A 69 4.24 7.71 -2.85
C LEU A 69 3.36 8.76 -3.52
N LYS A 70 3.36 10.00 -3.04
CA LYS A 70 2.66 11.11 -3.71
C LYS A 70 3.20 11.40 -5.12
N ARG A 71 4.48 11.08 -5.38
CA ARG A 71 5.17 11.34 -6.65
C ARG A 71 5.08 10.20 -7.67
N LEU A 72 4.53 9.05 -7.28
CA LEU A 72 4.21 7.89 -8.14
C LEU A 72 3.01 8.17 -9.04
#